data_AF-A0A061QNX9-F1
#
_entry.id   AF-A0A061QNX9-F1
#
_cell.length_a   1.000
_cell.length_b   1.000
_cell.length_c   1.000
_cell.angle_alpha   90.00
_cell.angle_beta   90.00
_cell.angle_gamma   90.00
#
_symmetry.space_group_name_H-M   'P 1'
#
loop_
_entity.id
_entity.type
_entity.pdbx_description
1 polymer ?
#
loop_
_entity_poly.entity_id
_entity_poly.type
_entity_poly.pdbx_seq_one_letter_code
_entity_poly.pdbx_strand_id
1 'polypeptide(L)'
;MTFCQVPGCLKAVSDSKSKSYAARLRVCEYHRQNVTVINGEACRFCQQCSKFHALQRFKGNQRSCQEQLLKHNMRRRRKRALKKKINTIILQEETSKQARILRSLFRTICEENGTASRCTLV
;
A
#
# COMPACT_ATOMS: atom_id res chain seq x y z
N MET A 1 -1.33 -35.97 4.39
CA MET A 1 -1.29 -35.56 2.97
C MET A 1 -2.54 -34.72 2.71
N THR A 2 -2.39 -33.43 2.37
CA THR A 2 -3.53 -32.57 2.08
C THR A 2 -3.76 -32.47 0.58
N PHE A 3 -5.01 -32.60 0.14
CA PHE A 3 -5.39 -32.50 -1.28
C PHE A 3 -6.00 -31.14 -1.59
N CYS A 4 -5.99 -30.76 -2.86
CA CYS A 4 -6.63 -29.54 -3.32
C CYS A 4 -8.13 -29.59 -3.03
N GLN A 5 -8.67 -28.54 -2.42
CA GLN A 5 -10.09 -28.44 -2.05
C GLN A 5 -11.05 -28.23 -3.23
N VAL A 6 -10.53 -28.23 -4.47
CA VAL A 6 -11.34 -28.08 -5.67
C VAL A 6 -11.95 -29.45 -6.01
N PRO A 7 -13.28 -29.55 -6.22
CA PRO A 7 -13.93 -30.81 -6.57
C PRO A 7 -13.27 -31.50 -7.77
N GLY A 8 -13.02 -32.81 -7.67
CA GLY A 8 -12.36 -33.59 -8.73
C GLY A 8 -10.85 -33.42 -8.83
N CYS A 9 -10.22 -32.61 -7.98
CA CYS A 9 -8.76 -32.46 -7.98
C CYS A 9 -8.08 -33.37 -6.95
N LEU A 10 -7.31 -34.35 -7.45
CA LEU A 10 -6.52 -35.26 -6.60
C LEU A 10 -5.06 -34.81 -6.42
N LYS A 11 -4.71 -33.59 -6.86
CA LYS A 11 -3.34 -33.10 -6.73
C LYS A 11 -3.03 -32.79 -5.27
N ALA A 12 -2.01 -33.46 -4.74
CA ALA A 12 -1.48 -33.18 -3.41
C ALA A 12 -0.98 -31.74 -3.35
N VAL A 13 -1.39 -31.01 -2.33
CA VAL A 13 -0.81 -29.71 -2.00
C VAL A 13 0.47 -30.03 -1.25
N SER A 14 1.60 -30.01 -1.95
CA SER A 14 2.89 -30.44 -1.38
C SER A 14 3.18 -29.69 -0.09
N ASP A 15 3.30 -30.44 1.01
CA ASP A 15 3.81 -29.97 2.28
C ASP A 15 5.34 -29.82 2.18
N SER A 16 5.88 -29.17 1.14
CA SER A 16 7.27 -28.74 0.88
C SER A 16 7.69 -27.48 1.63
N LYS A 17 8.83 -27.36 2.35
CA LYS A 17 9.29 -26.24 3.24
C LYS A 17 8.96 -24.75 2.91
N SER A 18 8.38 -24.40 1.76
CA SER A 18 7.63 -23.16 1.49
C SER A 18 6.17 -23.15 2.06
N LYS A 19 5.89 -24.01 3.06
CA LYS A 19 4.59 -24.65 3.39
C LYS A 19 3.43 -23.76 3.84
N SER A 20 3.63 -22.64 4.53
CA SER A 20 2.52 -22.06 5.32
C SER A 20 1.40 -21.47 4.45
N TYR A 21 1.73 -20.88 3.30
CA TYR A 21 0.73 -20.25 2.43
C TYR A 21 -0.05 -21.28 1.61
N ALA A 22 0.65 -22.21 0.94
CA ALA A 22 0.00 -23.23 0.13
C ALA A 22 -0.82 -24.21 0.99
N ALA A 23 -0.29 -24.66 2.12
CA ALA A 23 -0.98 -25.60 3.02
C ALA A 23 -2.24 -24.97 3.65
N ARG A 24 -2.19 -23.69 4.04
CA ARG A 24 -3.37 -23.00 4.61
C ARG A 24 -4.51 -22.86 3.60
N LEU A 25 -4.17 -22.61 2.34
CA LEU A 25 -5.16 -22.41 1.29
C LEU A 25 -5.75 -23.71 0.79
N ARG A 26 -5.00 -24.82 0.88
CA ARG A 26 -5.39 -26.12 0.33
C ARG A 26 -5.80 -26.02 -1.15
N VAL A 27 -5.10 -25.19 -1.92
CA VAL A 27 -5.29 -25.04 -3.38
C VAL A 27 -3.96 -25.30 -4.08
N CYS A 28 -3.96 -26.23 -5.03
CA CYS A 28 -2.77 -26.55 -5.82
C CYS A 28 -2.38 -25.39 -6.74
N GLU A 29 -1.13 -25.37 -7.19
CA GLU A 29 -0.62 -24.28 -8.03
C GLU A 29 -1.44 -24.06 -9.31
N TYR A 30 -1.85 -25.14 -9.95
CA TYR A 30 -2.68 -25.10 -11.15
C TYR A 30 -3.96 -24.29 -10.96
N HIS A 31 -4.73 -24.56 -9.89
CA HIS A 31 -5.99 -23.85 -9.61
C HIS A 31 -5.79 -22.43 -9.06
N ARG A 32 -4.60 -22.08 -8.57
CA ARG A 32 -4.27 -20.69 -8.24
C ARG A 32 -4.02 -19.82 -9.48
N GLN A 33 -3.66 -20.44 -10.60
CA GLN A 33 -3.25 -19.74 -11.82
C GLN A 33 -4.32 -19.80 -12.92
N ASN A 34 -5.14 -20.84 -12.93
CA ASN A 34 -6.12 -21.11 -13.99
C ASN A 34 -7.56 -20.87 -13.54
N VAL A 35 -8.43 -20.65 -14.53
CA VAL A 35 -9.89 -20.63 -14.33
C VAL A 35 -10.36 -22.06 -14.06
N THR A 36 -11.28 -22.20 -13.12
CA THR A 36 -11.80 -23.50 -12.67
C THR A 36 -13.31 -23.40 -12.54
N VAL A 37 -14.04 -24.43 -12.93
CA VAL A 37 -15.49 -24.49 -12.70
C VAL A 37 -15.75 -25.00 -11.29
N ILE A 38 -16.46 -24.23 -10.48
CA ILE A 38 -16.86 -24.60 -9.12
C ILE A 38 -18.38 -24.42 -9.05
N ASN A 39 -19.11 -25.49 -8.73
CA ASN A 39 -20.58 -25.50 -8.68
C ASN A 39 -21.24 -25.00 -9.98
N GLY A 40 -20.69 -25.35 -11.14
CA GLY A 40 -21.21 -24.92 -12.44
C GLY A 40 -20.82 -23.49 -12.87
N GLU A 41 -20.11 -22.73 -12.02
CA GLU A 41 -19.69 -21.37 -12.32
C GLU A 41 -18.18 -21.29 -12.62
N ALA A 42 -17.81 -20.59 -13.69
CA ALA A 42 -16.42 -20.31 -14.01
C ALA A 42 -15.83 -19.32 -12.99
N CYS A 43 -14.93 -19.84 -12.15
CA CYS A 43 -14.30 -19.13 -11.06
C CYS A 43 -12.81 -18.94 -11.30
N ARG A 44 -12.26 -17.86 -10.73
CA ARG A 44 -10.81 -17.59 -10.69
C ARG A 44 -10.37 -17.35 -9.26
N PHE A 45 -9.18 -17.81 -8.93
CA PHE A 45 -8.58 -17.58 -7.61
C PHE A 45 -8.10 -16.12 -7.48
N CYS A 46 -8.62 -15.40 -6.50
CA CYS A 46 -8.20 -14.04 -6.19
C CYS A 46 -6.99 -14.06 -5.27
N GLN A 47 -5.86 -13.50 -5.72
CA GLN A 47 -4.61 -13.48 -4.97
C GLN A 47 -4.67 -12.66 -3.67
N GLN A 48 -5.48 -11.60 -3.63
CA GLN A 48 -5.59 -10.77 -2.42
C GLN A 48 -6.65 -11.25 -1.42
N CYS A 49 -7.70 -11.93 -1.89
CA CYS A 49 -8.71 -12.52 -1.01
C CYS A 49 -8.35 -13.94 -0.58
N SER A 50 -7.45 -14.57 -1.34
CA SER A 50 -7.10 -15.99 -1.21
C SER A 50 -8.32 -16.93 -1.28
N LYS A 51 -9.27 -16.58 -2.15
CA LYS A 51 -10.56 -17.27 -2.35
C LYS A 51 -10.91 -17.32 -3.84
N PHE A 52 -11.76 -18.27 -4.22
CA PHE A 52 -12.36 -18.29 -5.55
C PHE A 52 -13.51 -17.28 -5.64
N HIS A 53 -13.56 -16.56 -6.75
CA HIS A 53 -14.67 -15.70 -7.12
C HIS A 53 -15.07 -15.97 -8.57
N ALA A 54 -16.34 -15.73 -8.89
CA ALA A 54 -16.85 -15.70 -10.26
C ALA A 54 -15.97 -14.84 -11.17
N LEU A 55 -15.78 -15.26 -12.43
CA LEU A 55 -15.00 -14.49 -13.41
C LEU A 55 -15.51 -13.06 -13.61
N GLN A 56 -16.82 -12.83 -13.47
CA GLN A 56 -17.44 -11.52 -13.58
C GLN A 56 -16.92 -10.51 -12.53
N ARG A 57 -16.37 -10.98 -11.40
CA ARG A 57 -15.75 -10.14 -10.37
C ARG A 57 -14.33 -9.70 -10.69
N PHE A 58 -13.77 -10.10 -11.83
CA PHE A 58 -12.44 -9.70 -12.29
C PHE A 58 -12.57 -8.75 -13.48
N LYS A 59 -11.56 -7.92 -13.71
CA LYS A 59 -11.50 -7.03 -14.88
C LYS A 59 -10.37 -7.49 -15.80
N GLY A 60 -10.71 -7.89 -17.02
CA GLY A 60 -9.74 -8.39 -18.00
C GLY A 60 -8.88 -9.52 -17.42
N ASN A 61 -7.55 -9.41 -17.54
CA ASN A 61 -6.62 -10.42 -17.04
C ASN A 61 -6.13 -10.18 -15.59
N GLN A 62 -6.83 -9.37 -14.79
CA GLN A 62 -6.45 -9.15 -13.40
C GLN A 62 -6.60 -10.44 -12.57
N ARG A 63 -5.68 -10.65 -11.63
CA ARG A 63 -5.70 -11.79 -10.68
C ARG A 63 -6.21 -11.43 -9.28
N SER A 64 -6.74 -10.23 -9.12
CA SER A 64 -7.46 -9.78 -7.92
C SER A 64 -8.86 -9.32 -8.32
N CYS A 65 -9.85 -9.58 -7.48
CA CYS A 65 -11.20 -9.11 -7.74
C CYS A 65 -11.26 -7.58 -7.71
N GLN A 66 -12.21 -7.02 -8.46
CA GLN A 66 -12.37 -5.57 -8.64
C GLN A 66 -12.55 -4.84 -7.30
N GLU A 67 -13.38 -5.39 -6.42
CA GLU A 67 -13.64 -4.84 -5.08
C GLU A 67 -12.35 -4.66 -4.27
N GLN A 68 -11.53 -5.69 -4.18
CA GLN A 68 -10.31 -5.66 -3.40
C GLN A 68 -9.26 -4.73 -4.05
N LEU A 69 -9.23 -4.66 -5.39
CA LEU A 69 -8.38 -3.71 -6.10
C LEU A 69 -8.76 -2.25 -5.79
N LEU A 70 -10.07 -1.92 -5.75
CA LEU A 70 -10.56 -0.60 -5.37
C LEU A 70 -10.13 -0.26 -3.93
N LYS A 71 -10.37 -1.17 -2.99
CA LYS A 71 -9.96 -1.02 -1.58
C LYS A 71 -8.46 -0.77 -1.45
N HIS A 72 -7.65 -1.56 -2.14
CA HIS A 72 -6.19 -1.41 -2.13
C HIS A 72 -5.75 -0.07 -2.73
N ASN A 73 -6.33 0.35 -3.86
CA ASN A 73 -6.02 1.62 -4.48
C ASN A 73 -6.38 2.81 -3.58
N MET A 74 -7.54 2.77 -2.92
CA MET A 74 -7.91 3.79 -1.92
C MET A 74 -6.90 3.88 -0.78
N ARG A 75 -6.49 2.74 -0.21
CA ARG A 75 -5.48 2.72 0.87
C ARG A 75 -4.13 3.29 0.40
N ARG A 76 -3.68 2.94 -0.82
CA ARG A 76 -2.45 3.51 -1.38
C ARG A 76 -2.55 5.02 -1.59
N ARG A 77 -3.68 5.53 -2.09
CA ARG A 77 -3.93 6.98 -2.22
C ARG A 77 -3.86 7.68 -0.87
N ARG A 78 -4.53 7.14 0.15
CA ARG A 78 -4.50 7.68 1.53
C ARG A 78 -3.08 7.72 2.10
N LYS A 79 -2.31 6.63 1.97
CA LYS A 79 -0.92 6.57 2.46
C LYS A 79 -0.02 7.61 1.79
N ARG A 80 -0.16 7.80 0.46
CA ARG A 80 0.57 8.83 -0.29
C ARG A 80 0.21 10.24 0.17
N ALA A 81 -1.08 10.51 0.37
CA ALA A 81 -1.55 11.81 0.85
C ALA A 81 -1.04 12.11 2.26
N LEU A 82 -1.07 11.13 3.18
CA LEU A 82 -0.55 11.30 4.53
C LEU A 82 0.97 11.55 4.53
N LYS A 83 1.73 10.79 3.74
CA LYS A 83 3.18 11.01 3.60
C LYS A 83 3.48 12.42 3.08
N LYS A 84 2.72 12.91 2.09
CA LYS A 84 2.87 14.28 1.57
C LYS A 84 2.59 15.31 2.67
N LYS A 85 1.50 15.16 3.43
CA LYS A 85 1.16 16.06 4.54
C LYS A 85 2.26 16.09 5.60
N ILE A 86 2.76 14.94 6.04
CA ILE A 86 3.84 14.84 7.02
C ILE A 86 5.10 15.56 6.50
N ASN A 87 5.49 15.31 5.26
CA ASN A 87 6.65 15.99 4.67
C ASN A 87 6.45 17.51 4.60
N THR A 88 5.25 17.97 4.26
CA THR A 88 4.94 19.42 4.27
C THR A 88 5.06 20.01 5.66
N ILE A 89 4.57 19.32 6.70
CA ILE A 89 4.67 19.79 8.10
C ILE A 89 6.13 19.89 8.53
N ILE A 90 6.94 18.87 8.24
CA ILE A 90 8.38 18.87 8.58
C ILE A 90 9.09 20.05 7.91
N LEU A 91 8.85 20.27 6.62
CA LEU A 91 9.43 21.39 5.88
C LEU A 91 8.98 22.76 6.43
N GLN A 92 7.72 22.88 6.84
CA GLN A 92 7.19 24.09 7.46
C GLN A 92 7.83 24.37 8.83
N GLU A 93 8.06 23.34 9.63
CA GLU A 93 8.75 23.49 10.92
C GLU A 93 10.22 23.88 10.75
N GLU A 94 10.94 23.26 9.81
CA GLU A 94 12.34 23.58 9.51
C GLU A 94 12.50 25.04 9.04
N THR A 95 11.68 25.46 8.08
CA THR A 95 11.68 26.85 7.60
C THR A 95 11.32 27.85 8.70
N SER A 96 10.35 27.52 9.55
CA SER A 96 9.96 28.37 10.69
C SER A 96 11.08 28.49 11.72
N LYS A 97 11.79 27.39 12.03
CA LYS A 97 12.97 27.40 12.92
C LYS A 97 14.09 28.26 12.33
N GLN A 98 14.40 28.07 11.05
CA GLN A 98 15.43 28.84 10.36
C GLN A 98 15.11 30.34 10.32
N ALA A 99 13.85 30.72 10.07
CA ALA A 99 13.40 32.10 10.11
C ALA A 99 13.47 32.72 11.52
N ARG A 100 13.26 31.93 12.58
CA ARG A 100 13.45 32.41 13.97
C ARG A 100 14.92 32.67 14.27
N ILE A 101 15.80 31.75 13.89
CA ILE A 101 17.26 31.90 14.07
C ILE A 101 17.78 33.10 13.27
N LEU A 102 17.33 33.26 12.02
CA LEU A 102 17.74 34.40 11.20
C LEU A 102 17.31 35.73 11.82
N ARG A 103 16.07 35.80 12.34
CA ARG A 103 15.56 36.99 13.04
C ARG A 103 16.33 37.31 14.33
N SER A 104 16.72 36.31 15.11
CA SER A 104 17.53 36.53 16.31
C SER A 104 18.93 37.02 15.96
N LEU A 105 19.59 36.38 14.98
CA LEU A 105 20.91 36.81 14.51
C LEU A 105 20.89 38.24 13.99
N PHE A 106 19.89 38.59 13.18
CA PHE A 106 19.74 39.92 12.64
C PHE A 106 19.59 40.99 13.74
N ARG A 107 18.80 40.68 14.78
CA ARG A 107 18.63 41.57 15.94
C ARG A 107 19.95 41.82 16.66
N THR A 108 20.72 40.76 16.95
CA THR A 108 22.04 40.88 17.60
C THR A 108 23.01 41.72 16.77
N ILE A 109 23.06 41.51 15.45
CA ILE A 109 23.92 42.28 14.55
C ILE A 109 23.55 43.77 14.57
N CYS A 110 22.25 44.10 14.59
CA CYS A 110 21.80 45.50 14.67
C CYS A 110 22.16 46.18 16.00
N GLU A 111 22.09 45.43 17.11
CA GLU A 111 22.44 45.93 18.45
C GLU A 111 23.96 46.20 18.58
N GLU A 112 24.81 45.35 18.02
CA GLU A 112 26.27 45.49 18.05
C GLU A 112 26.79 46.61 17.13
N ASN A 113 26.13 46.87 16.01
CA ASN A 113 26.61 47.83 15.00
C ASN A 113 25.98 49.23 15.12
N GLY A 114 25.14 49.49 16.14
CA GLY A 114 24.67 50.85 16.49
C GLY A 114 23.92 51.63 15.40
N THR A 115 23.50 51.00 14.31
CA THR A 115 22.74 51.68 13.24
C THR A 115 21.24 51.60 13.53
N ALA A 116 20.79 52.43 14.47
CA ALA A 116 19.37 52.58 14.81
C ALA A 116 18.52 53.22 13.68
N SER A 117 18.99 53.28 12.44
CA SER A 117 18.28 53.93 11.35
C SER A 117 18.07 52.99 10.16
N ARG A 118 16.81 52.58 9.98
CA ARG A 118 16.23 51.86 8.82
C ARG A 118 16.58 50.37 8.65
N CYS A 119 16.14 49.53 9.57
CA CYS A 119 15.85 48.13 9.23
C CYS A 119 14.43 47.74 9.63
N THR A 120 13.47 48.23 8.84
CA THR A 120 12.10 47.70 8.79
C THR A 120 12.07 46.75 7.59
N LEU A 121 12.21 45.45 7.84
CA LEU A 121 11.93 44.44 6.82
C LEU A 121 10.43 44.12 6.89
N VAL A 122 9.71 44.55 5.84
CA VAL A 122 8.45 43.94 5.39
C VAL A 122 8.69 42.46 5.10
#